data_AF-A0A928ZI10-F1
#
_entry.id   AF-A0A928ZI10-F1
#
_cell.length_a   1.000
_cell.length_b   1.000
_cell.length_c   1.000
_cell.angle_alpha   90.00
_cell.angle_beta   90.00
_cell.angle_gamma   90.00
#
_symmetry.space_group_name_H-M   'P 1'
#
loop_
_entity.id
_entity.type
_entity.pdbx_description
1 polymer ?
#
loop_
_entity_poly.entity_id
_entity_poly.type
_entity_poly.pdbx_seq_one_letter_code
_entity_poly.pdbx_strand_id
1 'polypeptide(L)'
;MPSKKSEINEIASRIIAVSALYPSNREFLDKCGITNHSLITDLKKKRIKNPGADILAKVVRGSGCSGSWLLTGLGGMFDKDADYVEEAGVSYVMIKGAINLIEEFEKRIEEADDAELTNDLEVKLGKLLVRILERRGDKIN
;
A
#
# COMPACT_ATOMS: atom_id res chain seq x y z
N MET A 1 15.79 -38.56 -15.09
CA MET A 1 16.03 -37.12 -14.84
C MET A 1 14.69 -36.41 -14.80
N PRO A 2 14.21 -35.90 -13.66
CA PRO A 2 12.98 -35.13 -13.65
C PRO A 2 13.28 -33.73 -14.18
N SER A 3 12.61 -33.38 -15.28
CA SER A 3 12.60 -32.05 -15.88
C SER A 3 12.19 -31.03 -14.82
N LYS A 4 13.13 -30.18 -14.37
CA LYS A 4 12.84 -28.97 -13.59
C LYS A 4 12.01 -28.02 -14.46
N LYS A 5 10.69 -28.23 -14.52
CA LYS A 5 9.75 -27.19 -14.91
C LYS A 5 9.87 -26.10 -13.84
N SER A 6 10.74 -25.12 -14.08
CA SER A 6 10.94 -24.03 -13.12
C SER A 6 9.61 -23.31 -12.95
N GLU A 7 9.05 -23.35 -11.75
CA GLU A 7 7.78 -22.73 -11.44
C GLU A 7 7.84 -21.24 -11.79
N ILE A 8 6.81 -20.73 -12.45
CA ILE A 8 6.68 -19.28 -12.65
C ILE A 8 6.48 -18.69 -11.26
N ASN A 9 7.25 -17.65 -10.92
CA ASN A 9 7.06 -16.92 -9.69
C ASN A 9 5.59 -16.50 -9.55
N GLU A 10 4.98 -16.78 -8.41
CA GLU A 10 3.54 -16.63 -8.25
C GLU A 10 3.05 -15.19 -8.47
N ILE A 11 3.85 -14.18 -8.11
CA ILE A 11 3.53 -12.77 -8.36
C ILE A 11 3.53 -12.49 -9.87
N ALA A 12 4.52 -13.00 -10.61
CA ALA A 12 4.56 -12.86 -12.06
C ALA A 12 3.35 -13.53 -12.72
N SER A 13 2.95 -14.72 -12.24
CA SER A 13 1.74 -15.42 -12.69
C SER A 13 0.48 -14.59 -12.44
N ARG A 14 0.36 -13.95 -11.27
CA ARG A 14 -0.78 -13.11 -10.92
C ARG A 14 -0.86 -11.85 -11.77
N ILE A 15 0.26 -11.19 -12.06
CA ILE A 15 0.29 -10.04 -13.01
C ILE A 15 -0.14 -10.48 -14.41
N ILE A 16 0.34 -11.64 -14.87
CA ILE A 16 -0.08 -12.19 -16.16
C ILE A 16 -1.60 -12.46 -16.16
N ALA A 17 -2.15 -13.02 -15.09
CA ALA A 17 -3.59 -13.26 -14.96
C ALA A 17 -4.41 -11.95 -15.02
N VAL A 18 -4.00 -10.91 -14.29
CA VAL A 18 -4.66 -9.60 -14.35
C VAL A 18 -4.57 -8.99 -15.75
N SER A 19 -3.40 -9.05 -16.39
CA SER A 19 -3.23 -8.51 -17.76
C SER A 19 -4.12 -9.19 -18.81
N ALA A 20 -4.48 -10.46 -18.59
CA ALA A 20 -5.33 -11.21 -19.51
C ALA A 20 -6.80 -10.74 -19.52
N LEU A 21 -7.19 -9.91 -18.56
CA LEU A 21 -8.52 -9.30 -18.49
C LEU A 21 -8.68 -8.07 -19.39
N TYR A 22 -7.57 -7.60 -19.97
CA TYR A 22 -7.55 -6.46 -20.87
C TYR A 22 -7.52 -6.93 -22.33
N PRO A 23 -8.05 -6.13 -23.27
CA PRO A 23 -8.02 -6.47 -24.69
C PRO A 23 -6.61 -6.70 -25.25
N SER A 24 -5.59 -6.05 -24.67
CA SER A 24 -4.19 -6.28 -25.04
C SER A 24 -3.22 -6.00 -23.89
N ASN A 25 -2.02 -6.60 -23.96
CA ASN A 25 -0.93 -6.29 -23.03
C ASN A 25 -0.58 -4.79 -23.05
N ARG A 26 -0.67 -4.15 -24.22
CA ARG A 26 -0.38 -2.72 -24.36
C ARG A 26 -1.37 -1.89 -23.57
N GLU A 27 -2.66 -2.15 -23.74
CA GLU A 27 -3.72 -1.45 -23.02
C GLU A 27 -3.63 -1.66 -21.50
N PHE A 28 -3.30 -2.88 -21.06
CA PHE A 28 -3.01 -3.14 -19.65
C PHE A 28 -1.85 -2.27 -19.13
N LEU A 29 -0.73 -2.23 -19.84
CA LEU A 29 0.45 -1.47 -19.42
C LEU A 29 0.20 0.04 -19.43
N ASP A 30 -0.53 0.53 -20.44
CA ASP A 30 -0.95 1.93 -20.55
C ASP A 30 -1.88 2.30 -19.37
N LYS A 31 -2.85 1.45 -19.02
CA LYS A 31 -3.70 1.61 -17.83
C LYS A 31 -2.91 1.63 -16.52
N CYS A 32 -1.84 0.84 -16.43
CA CYS A 32 -0.95 0.80 -15.27
C CYS A 32 0.08 1.94 -15.24
N GLY A 33 0.20 2.76 -16.29
CA GLY A 33 1.26 3.77 -16.38
C GLY A 33 2.66 3.15 -16.41
N ILE A 34 2.80 1.97 -17.02
CA ILE A 34 4.08 1.25 -17.14
C ILE A 34 4.64 1.46 -18.55
N THR A 35 5.78 2.13 -18.63
CA THR A 35 6.47 2.43 -19.89
C THR A 35 7.20 1.24 -20.50
N ASN A 36 7.50 0.21 -19.70
CA ASN A 36 8.13 -1.01 -20.20
C ASN A 36 7.12 -1.90 -20.94
N HIS A 37 7.00 -1.72 -22.25
CA HIS A 37 6.10 -2.47 -23.12
C HIS A 37 6.44 -3.97 -23.24
N SER A 38 7.66 -4.41 -22.88
CA SER A 38 8.04 -5.83 -22.90
C SER A 38 7.73 -6.56 -21.60
N LEU A 39 7.31 -5.88 -20.53
CA LEU A 39 7.13 -6.44 -19.19
C LEU A 39 6.35 -7.76 -19.20
N ILE A 40 5.15 -7.80 -19.80
CA ILE A 40 4.32 -9.01 -19.82
C ILE A 40 5.00 -10.15 -20.58
N THR A 41 5.66 -9.84 -21.69
CA THR A 41 6.42 -10.83 -22.46
C THR A 41 7.60 -11.36 -21.65
N ASP A 42 8.29 -10.50 -20.93
CA ASP A 42 9.44 -10.86 -20.10
C ASP A 42 9.04 -11.68 -18.87
N LEU A 43 7.87 -11.41 -18.29
CA LEU A 43 7.27 -12.25 -17.24
C LEU A 43 6.89 -13.63 -17.78
N LYS A 44 6.22 -13.70 -18.94
CA LYS A 44 5.86 -14.98 -19.61
C LYS A 44 7.11 -15.79 -19.97
N LYS A 45 8.18 -15.12 -20.42
CA LYS A 45 9.48 -15.73 -20.75
C LYS A 45 10.40 -15.94 -19.54
N LYS A 46 9.95 -15.62 -18.33
CA LYS A 46 10.70 -15.79 -17.07
C LYS A 46 12.04 -15.03 -17.02
N ARG A 47 12.17 -13.95 -17.80
CA ARG A 47 13.34 -13.05 -17.75
C ARG A 47 13.30 -12.16 -16.52
N ILE A 48 12.10 -11.86 -16.04
CA ILE A 48 11.85 -11.16 -14.78
C ILE A 48 11.20 -12.16 -13.82
N LYS A 49 11.86 -12.44 -12.69
CA LYS A 49 11.33 -13.33 -11.65
C LYS A 49 10.51 -12.56 -10.62
N ASN A 50 11.01 -11.41 -10.17
CA ASN A 50 10.36 -10.54 -9.20
C ASN A 50 10.25 -9.12 -9.77
N PRO A 51 9.05 -8.67 -10.14
CA PRO A 51 8.79 -7.27 -10.42
C PRO A 51 9.08 -6.43 -9.18
N GLY A 52 9.70 -5.26 -9.37
CA GLY A 52 9.97 -4.34 -8.27
C GLY A 52 8.69 -3.73 -7.67
N ALA A 53 8.79 -3.17 -6.46
CA ALA A 53 7.67 -2.58 -5.73
C ALA A 53 6.92 -1.50 -6.52
N ASP A 54 7.63 -0.67 -7.30
CA ASP A 54 7.02 0.35 -8.17
C ASP A 54 6.09 -0.26 -9.22
N ILE A 55 6.51 -1.36 -9.85
CA ILE A 55 5.69 -2.08 -10.83
C ILE A 55 4.44 -2.66 -10.16
N LEU A 56 4.58 -3.25 -8.98
CA LEU A 56 3.45 -3.82 -8.24
C LEU A 56 2.43 -2.74 -7.85
N ALA A 57 2.90 -1.59 -7.35
CA ALA A 57 2.04 -0.45 -7.01
C ALA A 57 1.29 0.10 -8.23
N LYS A 58 1.96 0.17 -9.38
CA LYS A 58 1.37 0.57 -10.67
C LYS A 58 0.31 -0.41 -11.16
N VAL A 59 0.59 -1.71 -11.06
CA VAL A 59 -0.37 -2.76 -11.43
C VAL A 59 -1.62 -2.67 -10.55
N VAL A 60 -1.48 -2.56 -9.24
CA VAL A 60 -2.61 -2.40 -8.31
C VAL A 60 -3.43 -1.16 -8.65
N ARG A 61 -2.78 0.00 -8.82
CA ARG A 61 -3.47 1.27 -9.11
C ARG A 61 -4.18 1.27 -10.46
N GLY A 62 -3.52 0.76 -11.50
CA GLY A 62 -4.05 0.80 -12.86
C GLY A 62 -5.10 -0.26 -13.15
N SER A 63 -5.00 -1.41 -12.48
CA SER A 63 -5.96 -2.50 -12.67
C SER A 63 -7.09 -2.56 -11.66
N GLY A 64 -6.90 -1.93 -10.50
CA GLY A 64 -7.84 -2.04 -9.38
C GLY A 64 -7.83 -3.40 -8.70
N CYS A 65 -6.85 -4.28 -8.99
CA CYS A 65 -6.73 -5.56 -8.30
C CYS A 65 -6.27 -5.36 -6.83
N SER A 66 -6.64 -6.28 -5.95
CA SER A 66 -6.21 -6.28 -4.56
C SER A 66 -4.68 -6.44 -4.45
N GLY A 67 -4.04 -5.53 -3.71
CA GLY A 67 -2.61 -5.61 -3.43
C GLY A 67 -2.26 -6.82 -2.56
N SER A 68 -3.14 -7.17 -1.61
CA SER A 68 -2.97 -8.36 -0.77
C SER A 68 -2.99 -9.63 -1.63
N TRP A 69 -3.97 -9.76 -2.51
CA TRP A 69 -4.04 -10.88 -3.45
C TRP A 69 -2.83 -10.91 -4.39
N LEU A 70 -2.39 -9.77 -4.92
CA LEU A 70 -1.24 -9.72 -5.82
C LEU A 70 0.05 -10.22 -5.16
N LEU A 71 0.26 -9.88 -3.88
CA LEU A 71 1.45 -10.26 -3.13
C LEU A 71 1.38 -11.69 -2.58
N THR A 72 0.25 -12.07 -2.02
CA THR A 72 0.10 -13.31 -1.23
C THR A 72 -0.68 -14.41 -1.93
N GLY A 73 -1.52 -14.06 -2.92
CA GLY A 73 -2.48 -14.97 -3.54
C GLY A 73 -3.72 -15.25 -2.69
N LEU A 74 -3.85 -14.66 -1.50
CA LEU A 74 -4.99 -14.83 -0.61
C LEU A 74 -6.10 -13.82 -0.93
N GLY A 75 -7.35 -14.21 -0.69
CA GLY A 75 -8.55 -13.41 -1.01
C GLY A 75 -8.90 -13.38 -2.51
N GLY A 76 -9.83 -12.50 -2.89
CA GLY A 76 -10.24 -12.27 -4.27
C GLY A 76 -9.39 -11.24 -5.01
N MET A 77 -9.21 -11.44 -6.32
CA MET A 77 -8.46 -10.53 -7.21
C MET A 77 -9.02 -9.11 -7.21
N PHE A 78 -10.35 -8.95 -7.12
CA PHE A 78 -11.05 -7.66 -7.11
C PHE A 78 -12.01 -7.54 -5.92
N ASP A 79 -11.72 -8.21 -4.81
CA ASP A 79 -12.56 -8.07 -3.63
C ASP A 79 -12.62 -6.59 -3.23
N LYS A 80 -13.83 -6.02 -3.32
CA LYS A 80 -14.14 -4.70 -2.78
C LYS A 80 -14.06 -4.71 -1.25
N ASP A 81 -14.31 -5.89 -0.70
CA ASP A 81 -14.20 -6.25 0.71
C ASP A 81 -12.87 -6.94 0.98
N ALA A 82 -11.81 -6.63 0.23
CA ALA A 82 -10.47 -7.05 0.59
C ALA A 82 -10.15 -6.37 1.92
N ASP A 83 -10.59 -7.03 2.98
CA ASP A 83 -10.46 -6.63 4.35
C ASP A 83 -9.01 -6.23 4.53
N TYR A 84 -8.89 -5.03 5.08
CA TYR A 84 -7.70 -4.54 5.73
C TYR A 84 -6.88 -5.73 6.21
N VAL A 85 -5.67 -5.89 5.66
CA VAL A 85 -4.72 -6.82 6.24
C VAL A 85 -4.38 -6.23 7.60
N GLU A 86 -5.16 -6.61 8.62
CA GLU A 86 -4.80 -6.50 10.02
C GLU A 86 -3.67 -7.52 10.26
N GLU A 87 -2.48 -7.22 9.74
CA GLU A 87 -1.32 -7.51 10.55
C GLU A 87 -1.45 -6.63 11.80
N ALA A 88 -1.24 -7.21 12.97
CA ALA A 88 -1.31 -6.52 14.26
C ALA A 88 -0.30 -5.35 14.30
N GLY A 89 -0.67 -4.21 13.74
CA GLY A 89 0.24 -3.11 13.46
C GLY A 89 -0.19 -2.28 12.26
N VAL A 90 -1.14 -1.36 12.50
CA VAL A 90 -1.39 -0.12 11.75
C VAL A 90 -1.40 -0.23 10.20
N SER A 91 -2.60 -0.23 9.60
CA SER A 91 -2.80 -0.19 8.15
C SER A 91 -1.98 0.91 7.44
N TYR A 92 -1.34 0.60 6.31
CA TYR A 92 -0.55 1.55 5.50
C TYR A 92 -1.34 2.81 5.11
N VAL A 93 -2.66 2.69 4.90
CA VAL A 93 -3.53 3.85 4.61
C VAL A 93 -3.69 4.74 5.85
N MET A 94 -3.78 4.14 7.04
CA MET A 94 -3.80 4.84 8.31
C MET A 94 -2.44 5.49 8.61
N ILE A 95 -1.33 4.80 8.30
CA ILE A 95 0.02 5.36 8.41
C ILE A 95 0.17 6.56 7.47
N LYS A 96 -0.23 6.43 6.20
CA LYS A 96 -0.12 7.52 5.22
C LYS A 96 -1.03 8.70 5.56
N GLY A 97 -2.24 8.41 6.04
CA GLY A 97 -3.15 9.44 6.56
C GLY A 97 -2.58 10.15 7.79
N ALA A 98 -1.97 9.41 8.72
CA ALA A 98 -1.33 9.98 9.90
C ALA A 98 -0.06 10.79 9.57
N ILE A 99 0.76 10.32 8.63
CA ILE A 99 1.96 11.04 8.16
C ILE A 99 1.55 12.35 7.49
N ASN A 100 0.58 12.32 6.56
CA ASN A 100 0.10 13.54 5.92
C ASN A 100 -0.47 14.53 6.95
N LEU A 101 -1.18 14.03 7.97
CA LEU A 101 -1.70 14.87 9.06
C LEU A 101 -0.56 15.49 9.88
N ILE A 102 0.48 14.72 10.19
CA ILE A 102 1.67 15.21 10.92
C ILE A 102 2.41 16.25 10.08
N GLU A 103 2.67 16.00 8.80
CA GLU A 103 3.32 16.96 7.89
C GLU A 103 2.51 18.26 7.77
N GLU A 104 1.17 18.16 7.76
CA GLU A 104 0.29 19.34 7.76
C GLU A 104 0.34 20.11 9.10
N PHE A 105 0.42 19.40 10.23
CA PHE A 105 0.60 20.03 11.54
C PHE A 105 1.98 20.68 11.69
N GLU A 106 3.05 20.01 11.28
CA GLU A 106 4.41 20.54 11.31
C GLU A 106 4.51 21.80 10.46
N LYS A 107 3.99 21.76 9.23
CA LYS A 107 3.92 22.93 8.37
C LYS A 107 3.14 24.08 9.00
N ARG A 108 1.98 23.79 9.60
CA ARG A 108 1.18 24.82 10.27
C ARG A 108 1.85 25.37 11.53
N ILE A 109 2.64 24.56 12.25
CA ILE A 109 3.39 25.00 13.43
C ILE A 109 4.58 25.86 13.00
N GLU A 110 5.32 25.47 11.96
CA GLU A 110 6.42 26.27 11.37
C GLU A 110 5.91 27.60 10.80
N GLU A 111 4.70 27.63 10.24
CA GLU A 111 4.05 28.84 9.72
C GLU A 111 3.39 29.69 10.83
N ALA A 112 3.21 29.15 12.05
CA ALA A 112 2.46 29.77 13.13
C ALA A 112 3.34 30.22 14.31
N ASP A 113 4.55 30.70 14.04
CA ASP A 113 5.54 31.15 15.03
C ASP A 113 5.09 32.34 15.92
N ASP A 114 3.82 32.75 15.85
CA ASP A 114 3.19 33.77 16.72
C ASP A 114 1.69 33.55 17.01
N ALA A 115 1.14 32.35 16.72
CA ALA A 115 -0.27 32.09 17.03
C ALA A 115 -0.46 31.61 18.48
N GLU A 116 -0.80 32.53 19.38
CA GLU A 116 -1.22 32.19 20.74
C GLU A 116 -2.35 31.14 20.71
N LEU A 117 -2.11 29.99 21.33
CA LEU A 117 -3.14 28.96 21.48
C LEU A 117 -4.27 29.52 22.35
N THR A 118 -5.51 29.38 21.90
CA THR A 118 -6.65 29.72 22.76
C THR A 118 -6.66 28.82 23.99
N ASN A 119 -6.97 29.37 25.18
CA ASN A 119 -7.07 28.61 26.44
C ASN A 119 -7.88 27.30 26.34
N ASP A 120 -8.95 27.27 25.53
CA ASP A 120 -9.76 26.06 25.33
C ASP A 120 -8.98 24.94 24.61
N LEU A 121 -8.15 25.31 23.63
CA LEU A 121 -7.32 24.39 22.87
C LEU A 121 -6.18 23.84 23.73
N GLU A 122 -5.56 24.67 24.57
CA GLU A 122 -4.56 24.25 25.54
C GLU A 122 -5.12 23.23 26.54
N VAL A 123 -6.32 23.48 27.08
CA VAL A 123 -6.99 22.55 28.00
C VAL A 123 -7.33 21.23 27.32
N LYS A 124 -7.77 21.26 26.06
CA LYS A 124 -8.05 20.03 25.29
C LYS A 124 -6.79 19.22 25.01
N LEU A 125 -5.69 19.87 24.65
CA LEU A 125 -4.38 19.23 24.45
C LEU A 125 -3.85 18.62 25.75
N GLY A 126 -3.93 19.34 26.86
CA GLY A 126 -3.54 18.84 28.18
C GLY A 126 -4.33 17.58 28.57
N LYS A 127 -5.66 17.58 28.38
CA LYS A 127 -6.50 16.40 28.62
C LYS A 127 -6.13 15.21 27.73
N LEU A 128 -5.76 15.46 26.48
CA LEU A 128 -5.34 14.41 25.55
C LEU A 128 -4.01 13.76 25.99
N LEU A 129 -3.02 14.59 26.36
CA LEU A 129 -1.72 14.12 26.85
C LEU A 129 -1.87 13.25 28.11
N VAL A 130 -2.70 13.68 29.07
CA VAL A 130 -2.99 12.90 30.29
C VAL A 130 -3.57 11.53 29.94
N ARG A 131 -4.58 11.47 29.05
CA ARG A 131 -5.16 10.19 28.60
C ARG A 131 -4.16 9.27 27.93
N ILE A 132 -3.21 9.83 27.16
CA ILE A 132 -2.14 9.04 26.53
C ILE A 132 -1.20 8.45 27.58
N LEU A 133 -0.86 9.23 28.62
CA LEU A 133 -0.01 8.78 29.72
C LEU A 133 -0.71 7.72 30.57
N GLU A 134 -1.99 7.90 30.92
CA GLU A 134 -2.79 6.91 31.65
C GLU A 134 -2.82 5.57 30.91
N ARG A 135 -3.11 5.58 29.60
CA ARG A 135 -3.09 4.37 28.75
C ARG A 135 -1.72 3.66 28.70
N ARG A 136 -0.62 4.39 28.91
CA ARG A 136 0.72 3.81 28.96
C ARG A 136 1.04 3.28 30.36
N GLY A 137 0.59 3.97 31.42
CA GLY A 137 0.72 3.52 32.80
C GLY A 137 -0.04 2.22 33.08
N ASP A 138 -1.26 2.08 32.54
CA ASP A 138 -2.09 0.87 32.68
C ASP A 138 -1.54 -0.36 31.95
N LYS A 139 -0.52 -0.20 31.08
CA LYS A 139 0.15 -1.31 30.38
C LYS A 139 1.41 -1.82 31.10
N ILE A 140 1.81 -1.19 32.21
CA ILE A 140 3.04 -1.50 32.96
C ILE A 140 2.72 -2.21 34.29
N ASN A 141 1.45 -2.29 34.70
CA ASN A 141 0.95 -3.13 35.79
C ASN A 141 0.22 -4.36 35.24
#